data_AF-A0A1V6GHX4-F1
#
_entry.id   AF-A0A1V6GHX4-F1
#
_cell.length_a   1.000
_cell.length_b   1.000
_cell.length_c   1.000
_cell.angle_alpha   90.00
_cell.angle_beta   90.00
_cell.angle_gamma   90.00
#
_symmetry.space_group_name_H-M   'P 1'
#
loop_
_entity.id
_entity.type
_entity.pdbx_description
1 polymer ?
#
loop_
_entity_poly.entity_id
_entity_poly.type
_entity_poly.pdbx_seq_one_letter_code
_entity_poly.pdbx_strand_id
1 'polypeptide(L)'
;MNRGPAQRVSCELNAEDLSAELVSAMVQAGLSHVEVGLQSTNPLALKNVGRRFGKGAFIRGVRMLKSAGVRVMTDVMVGLPGDSLEDVRRSIDFVVENDLCDDLSVYPLSVLPGTVLRAGASRHGIRHLSEPPYLVTSSSTMSRDDIRDAFAHVEEVSNRDLFPVELPRKGQRGVRARGAMISRIVLADPAEGTAVEADRIGQALCIEVRDPVWMEQPGLARKLQVIMAANPFSLVSWIIPEAMFRPGTTPAWIRSVCSSVSHPADREYMSPVTPIRSRQLFLEGTTLQGTRVYTMIPLDGDRSRPLWAALPAGAGSEEEEHHRQRLCRLLGYRPEVRFGDLEEPARDVLDDRLGTVILGG
;
A
#
# COMPACT_ATOMS: atom_id res chain seq x y z
N MET A 1 2.12 20.30 -43.48
CA MET A 1 2.22 19.27 -42.42
C MET A 1 1.07 19.47 -41.46
N ASN A 2 0.13 18.53 -41.40
CA ASN A 2 -0.94 18.54 -40.39
C ASN A 2 -0.31 18.31 -39.02
N ARG A 3 -0.05 19.37 -38.27
CA ARG A 3 0.26 19.27 -36.84
C ARG A 3 -1.07 19.39 -36.10
N GLY A 4 -1.62 18.24 -35.72
CA GLY A 4 -2.65 18.19 -34.68
C GLY A 4 -2.12 18.78 -33.35
N PRO A 5 -2.91 18.76 -32.27
CA PRO A 5 -2.46 19.26 -30.97
C PRO A 5 -1.10 18.66 -30.59
N ALA A 6 -0.23 19.47 -29.97
CA ALA A 6 1.12 19.08 -29.60
C ALA A 6 1.09 17.79 -28.78
N GLN A 7 1.55 16.68 -29.37
CA GLN A 7 1.56 15.39 -28.70
C GLN A 7 2.64 15.41 -27.62
N ARG A 8 2.24 15.01 -26.42
CA ARG A 8 3.15 14.78 -25.30
C ARG A 8 3.55 13.33 -25.32
N VAL A 9 4.84 13.07 -25.49
CA VAL A 9 5.41 11.72 -25.52
C VAL A 9 6.08 11.43 -24.19
N SER A 10 5.92 10.19 -23.72
CA SER A 10 6.70 9.60 -22.64
C SER A 10 7.46 8.37 -23.15
N CYS A 11 8.65 8.10 -22.60
CA CYS A 11 9.41 6.90 -22.91
C CYS A 11 10.29 6.45 -21.75
N GLU A 12 10.78 5.21 -21.83
CA GLU A 12 11.82 4.66 -20.96
C GLU A 12 13.17 4.67 -21.71
N LEU A 13 14.26 5.06 -21.03
CA LEU A 13 15.61 5.02 -21.61
C LEU A 13 16.72 4.85 -20.56
N ASN A 14 17.93 4.57 -21.02
CA ASN A 14 19.13 4.66 -20.18
C ASN A 14 19.71 6.07 -20.29
N ALA A 15 19.82 6.77 -19.16
CA ALA A 15 20.40 8.12 -19.13
C ALA A 15 21.85 8.14 -19.64
N GLU A 16 22.58 7.03 -19.51
CA GLU A 16 23.99 6.94 -19.95
C GLU A 16 24.18 6.94 -21.47
N ASP A 17 23.12 6.68 -22.25
CA ASP A 17 23.17 6.65 -23.72
C ASP A 17 22.83 8.01 -24.36
N LEU A 18 22.55 9.03 -23.54
CA LEU A 18 22.11 10.34 -24.02
C LEU A 18 23.27 11.22 -24.52
N SER A 19 23.04 11.90 -25.63
CA SER A 19 23.79 13.06 -26.09
C SER A 19 22.88 14.29 -26.22
N ALA A 20 23.46 15.47 -26.32
CA ALA A 20 22.70 16.72 -26.47
C ALA A 20 21.86 16.73 -27.76
N GLU A 21 22.39 16.17 -28.85
CA GLU A 21 21.71 16.05 -30.14
C GLU A 21 20.49 15.13 -30.04
N LEU A 22 20.64 14.00 -29.34
CA LEU A 22 19.55 13.05 -29.12
C LEU A 22 18.44 13.67 -28.27
N VAL A 23 18.78 14.34 -27.17
CA VAL A 23 17.80 15.03 -26.31
C VAL A 23 17.05 16.11 -27.10
N SER A 24 17.76 16.94 -27.88
CA SER A 24 17.14 17.96 -28.73
C SER A 24 16.17 17.36 -29.75
N ALA A 25 16.56 16.28 -30.42
CA ALA A 25 15.69 15.58 -31.37
C ALA A 25 14.43 15.01 -30.70
N MET A 26 14.56 14.41 -29.51
CA MET A 26 13.43 13.86 -28.76
C MET A 26 12.46 14.96 -28.30
N VAL A 27 12.97 16.10 -27.82
CA VAL A 27 12.13 17.24 -27.44
C VAL A 27 11.40 17.83 -28.65
N GLN A 28 12.05 17.94 -29.81
CA GLN A 28 11.39 18.36 -31.05
C GLN A 28 10.29 17.38 -31.50
N ALA A 29 10.43 16.11 -31.14
CA ALA A 29 9.41 15.07 -31.36
C ALA A 29 8.29 15.06 -30.31
N GLY A 30 8.35 15.93 -29.29
CA GLY A 30 7.32 16.07 -28.25
C GLY A 30 7.60 15.33 -26.94
N LEU A 31 8.83 14.87 -26.69
CA LEU A 31 9.21 14.27 -25.41
C LEU A 31 8.96 15.28 -24.27
N SER A 32 8.17 14.85 -23.30
CA SER A 32 7.78 15.67 -22.15
C SER A 32 8.00 14.99 -20.81
N HIS A 33 8.09 13.65 -20.80
CA HIS A 33 8.33 12.84 -19.63
C HIS A 33 9.22 11.65 -19.99
N VAL A 34 10.07 11.22 -19.08
CA VAL A 34 10.96 10.08 -19.29
C VAL A 34 11.17 9.31 -18.00
N GLU A 35 11.22 7.99 -18.10
CA GLU A 35 11.61 7.09 -17.03
C GLU A 35 13.04 6.58 -17.30
N VAL A 36 13.90 6.70 -16.28
CA VAL A 36 15.30 6.28 -16.37
C VAL A 36 15.63 5.24 -15.30
N GLY A 37 16.00 4.05 -15.77
CA GLY A 37 16.27 2.92 -14.89
C GLY A 37 17.66 2.99 -14.24
N LEU A 38 17.80 3.58 -13.04
CA LEU A 38 19.03 3.48 -12.24
C LEU A 38 19.19 2.06 -11.66
N GLN A 39 18.08 1.51 -11.16
CA GLN A 39 17.95 0.22 -10.47
C GLN A 39 18.70 0.14 -9.13
N SER A 40 20.02 0.33 -9.13
CA SER A 40 20.85 0.35 -7.92
C SER A 40 22.15 1.11 -8.22
N THR A 41 22.86 1.54 -7.19
CA THR A 41 24.23 2.06 -7.30
C THR A 41 25.29 1.02 -6.95
N ASN A 42 24.88 -0.16 -6.47
CA ASN A 42 25.76 -1.25 -6.08
C ASN A 42 26.30 -2.01 -7.31
N PRO A 43 27.62 -1.99 -7.56
CA PRO A 43 28.20 -2.67 -8.72
C PRO A 43 27.95 -4.17 -8.76
N LEU A 44 27.86 -4.84 -7.61
CA LEU A 44 27.61 -6.28 -7.56
C LEU A 44 26.17 -6.60 -7.96
N ALA A 45 25.20 -5.89 -7.41
CA ALA A 45 23.79 -6.07 -7.75
C ALA A 45 23.53 -5.83 -9.24
N LEU A 46 24.04 -4.71 -9.76
CA LEU A 46 23.95 -4.35 -11.17
C LEU A 46 24.59 -5.40 -12.09
N LYS A 47 25.77 -5.92 -11.73
CA LYS A 47 26.42 -7.00 -12.47
C LYS A 47 25.57 -8.27 -12.48
N ASN A 48 24.96 -8.63 -11.36
CA ASN A 48 24.13 -9.84 -11.24
C ASN A 48 22.86 -9.79 -12.09
N VAL A 49 22.33 -8.59 -12.38
CA VAL A 49 21.17 -8.40 -13.26
C VAL A 49 21.52 -7.89 -14.66
N GLY A 50 22.82 -7.74 -14.97
CA GLY A 50 23.28 -7.32 -16.29
C GLY A 50 23.02 -5.84 -16.62
N ARG A 51 22.83 -4.98 -15.62
CA ARG A 51 22.69 -3.53 -15.80
C ARG A 51 24.07 -2.87 -15.79
N ARG A 52 24.41 -2.17 -16.87
CA ARG A 52 25.57 -1.26 -16.89
C ARG A 52 25.28 -0.07 -15.98
N PHE A 53 26.27 0.56 -15.37
CA PHE A 53 26.06 1.86 -14.72
C PHE A 53 27.33 2.69 -14.79
N GLY A 54 27.21 3.89 -15.33
CA GLY A 54 28.27 4.87 -15.33
C GLY A 54 27.83 6.12 -14.59
N LYS A 55 28.18 6.25 -13.30
CA LYS A 55 27.75 7.35 -12.41
C LYS A 55 27.81 8.73 -13.09
N GLY A 56 28.95 9.07 -13.68
CA GLY A 56 29.12 10.37 -14.35
C GLY A 56 28.27 10.53 -15.63
N ALA A 57 28.09 9.47 -16.40
CA ALA A 57 27.25 9.49 -17.60
C ALA A 57 25.76 9.61 -17.24
N PHE A 58 25.32 8.86 -16.23
CA PHE A 58 23.95 8.89 -15.73
C PHE A 58 23.57 10.30 -15.25
N ILE A 59 24.39 10.91 -14.38
CA ILE A 59 24.16 12.27 -13.88
C ILE A 59 24.07 13.29 -15.03
N ARG A 60 24.98 13.21 -16.00
CA ARG A 60 24.96 14.10 -17.18
C ARG A 60 23.69 13.90 -18.00
N GLY A 61 23.31 12.65 -18.26
CA GLY A 61 22.09 12.29 -18.99
C GLY A 61 20.84 12.90 -18.38
N VAL A 62 20.64 12.68 -17.08
CA VAL A 62 19.49 13.23 -16.34
C VAL A 62 19.48 14.75 -16.37
N ARG A 63 20.64 15.40 -16.12
CA ARG A 63 20.72 16.87 -16.15
C ARG A 63 20.42 17.46 -17.53
N MET A 64 20.82 16.79 -18.61
CA MET A 64 20.46 17.21 -19.97
C MET A 64 18.95 17.17 -20.18
N LEU A 65 18.26 16.12 -19.74
CA LEU A 65 16.81 15.99 -19.83
C LEU A 65 16.09 17.10 -19.04
N LYS A 66 16.44 17.28 -17.75
CA LYS A 66 15.85 18.31 -16.90
C LYS A 66 16.09 19.71 -17.47
N SER A 67 17.30 19.99 -17.95
CA SER A 67 17.65 21.29 -18.58
C SER A 67 16.89 21.56 -19.87
N ALA A 68 16.44 20.51 -20.57
CA ALA A 68 15.60 20.61 -21.75
C ALA A 68 14.09 20.70 -21.43
N GLY A 69 13.72 20.78 -20.15
CA GLY A 69 12.33 20.87 -19.68
C GLY A 69 11.57 19.54 -19.70
N VAL A 70 12.28 18.40 -19.81
CA VAL A 70 11.69 17.06 -19.73
C VAL A 70 11.58 16.64 -18.27
N ARG A 71 10.40 16.18 -17.85
CA ARG A 71 10.18 15.62 -16.51
C ARG A 71 10.83 14.24 -16.41
N VAL A 72 11.67 14.01 -15.41
CA VAL A 72 12.41 12.75 -15.22
C VAL A 72 11.86 11.97 -14.03
N MET A 73 11.45 10.73 -14.28
CA MET A 73 11.25 9.73 -13.25
C MET A 73 12.47 8.82 -13.17
N THR A 74 13.02 8.60 -11.97
CA THR A 74 14.19 7.73 -11.79
C THR A 74 13.81 6.51 -10.98
N ASP A 75 14.16 5.33 -11.48
CA ASP A 75 13.79 4.06 -10.84
C ASP A 75 14.89 3.50 -9.96
N VAL A 76 14.53 3.16 -8.73
CA VAL A 76 15.35 2.33 -7.82
C VAL A 76 14.60 1.03 -7.54
N MET A 77 15.32 -0.09 -7.69
CA MET A 77 14.76 -1.41 -7.51
C MET A 77 15.23 -2.03 -6.19
N VAL A 78 14.28 -2.51 -5.38
CA VAL A 78 14.56 -3.09 -4.05
C VAL A 78 14.65 -4.61 -4.12
N GLY A 79 15.64 -5.18 -3.42
CA GLY A 79 15.79 -6.64 -3.32
C GLY A 79 16.50 -7.29 -4.52
N LEU A 80 17.31 -6.52 -5.26
CA LEU A 80 18.22 -7.06 -6.26
C LEU A 80 19.22 -8.04 -5.62
N PRO A 81 19.63 -9.11 -6.32
CA PRO A 81 20.61 -10.06 -5.81
C PRO A 81 21.95 -9.39 -5.53
N GLY A 82 22.36 -9.34 -4.26
CA GLY A 82 23.61 -8.73 -3.82
C GLY A 82 23.46 -7.33 -3.20
N ASP A 83 22.28 -6.71 -3.29
CA ASP A 83 21.98 -5.53 -2.48
C ASP A 83 21.73 -5.91 -1.03
N SER A 84 22.20 -5.06 -0.13
CA SER A 84 21.76 -4.97 1.26
C SER A 84 20.79 -3.79 1.44
N LEU A 85 20.12 -3.70 2.60
CA LEU A 85 19.34 -2.51 2.96
C LEU A 85 20.14 -1.21 2.76
N GLU A 86 21.40 -1.22 3.19
CA GLU A 86 22.28 -0.06 3.10
C GLU A 86 22.63 0.30 1.64
N ASP A 87 22.76 -0.68 0.74
CA ASP A 87 22.96 -0.41 -0.69
C ASP A 87 21.74 0.27 -1.33
N VAL A 88 20.54 -0.16 -0.94
CA VAL A 88 19.30 0.44 -1.43
C VAL A 88 19.17 1.88 -0.90
N ARG A 89 19.43 2.12 0.39
CA ARG A 89 19.47 3.47 0.97
C ARG A 89 20.42 4.39 0.22
N ARG A 90 21.67 3.95 0.03
CA ARG A 90 22.66 4.70 -0.76
C ARG A 90 22.19 5.03 -2.18
N SER A 91 21.43 4.13 -2.80
CA SER A 91 20.91 4.35 -4.16
C SER A 91 19.80 5.39 -4.18
N ILE A 92 18.92 5.38 -3.18
CA ILE A 92 17.88 6.40 -2.98
C ILE A 92 18.54 7.76 -2.68
N ASP A 93 19.44 7.80 -1.70
CA ASP A 93 20.15 9.02 -1.28
C ASP A 93 20.92 9.62 -2.46
N PHE A 94 21.56 8.77 -3.27
CA PHE A 94 22.24 9.21 -4.49
C PHE A 94 21.31 9.97 -5.45
N VAL A 95 20.06 9.50 -5.64
CA VAL A 95 19.09 10.18 -6.51
C VAL A 95 18.67 11.53 -5.91
N VAL A 96 18.33 11.55 -4.63
CA VAL A 96 17.85 12.74 -3.92
C VAL A 96 18.94 13.80 -3.81
N GLU A 97 20.11 13.45 -3.29
CA GLU A 97 21.24 14.37 -3.05
C GLU A 97 21.78 15.00 -4.35
N ASN A 98 21.63 14.32 -5.49
CA ASN A 98 22.13 14.81 -6.78
C ASN A 98 21.03 15.45 -7.65
N ASP A 99 19.81 15.60 -7.12
CA ASP A 99 18.63 16.13 -7.83
C ASP A 99 18.36 15.40 -9.17
N LEU A 100 18.40 14.06 -9.14
CA LEU A 100 18.34 13.22 -10.34
C LEU A 100 16.93 12.77 -10.73
N CYS A 101 15.88 13.41 -10.21
CA CYS A 101 14.52 13.16 -10.66
C CYS A 101 13.61 14.36 -10.37
N ASP A 102 12.44 14.36 -10.99
CA ASP A 102 11.25 15.08 -10.52
C ASP A 102 10.35 14.13 -9.71
N ASP A 103 10.35 12.84 -10.07
CA ASP A 103 9.66 11.77 -9.34
C ASP A 103 10.60 10.58 -9.12
N LEU A 104 10.72 10.13 -7.86
CA LEU A 104 11.47 8.94 -7.51
C LEU A 104 10.51 7.73 -7.49
N SER A 105 10.78 6.76 -8.36
CA SER A 105 10.03 5.51 -8.46
C SER A 105 10.81 4.42 -7.73
N VAL A 106 10.22 3.82 -6.69
CA VAL A 106 10.84 2.73 -5.94
C VAL A 106 9.92 1.53 -5.94
N TYR A 107 10.43 0.39 -6.40
CA TYR A 107 9.67 -0.85 -6.53
C TYR A 107 10.58 -2.06 -6.30
N PRO A 108 10.09 -3.20 -5.81
CA PRO A 108 10.85 -4.39 -5.58
C PRO A 108 11.01 -5.15 -6.88
N LEU A 109 12.04 -5.97 -6.88
CA LEU A 109 12.31 -6.88 -7.96
C LEU A 109 11.15 -7.87 -8.16
N SER A 110 10.60 -7.87 -9.37
CA SER A 110 9.70 -8.93 -9.84
C SER A 110 10.52 -10.07 -10.44
N VAL A 111 10.43 -11.26 -9.86
CA VAL A 111 11.13 -12.44 -10.35
C VAL A 111 10.26 -13.11 -11.40
N LEU A 112 10.33 -12.67 -12.66
CA LEU A 112 9.38 -13.09 -13.69
C LEU A 112 9.69 -14.50 -14.23
N PRO A 113 8.68 -15.37 -14.46
CA PRO A 113 8.85 -16.65 -15.15
C PRO A 113 9.57 -16.49 -16.49
N GLY A 114 10.48 -17.42 -16.82
CA GLY A 114 11.23 -17.42 -18.08
C GLY A 114 12.46 -16.50 -18.11
N THR A 115 12.71 -15.69 -17.07
CA THR A 115 13.92 -14.85 -17.00
C THR A 115 15.14 -15.60 -16.48
N VAL A 116 16.33 -15.11 -16.84
CA VAL A 116 17.62 -15.61 -16.31
C VAL A 116 17.65 -15.51 -14.79
N LEU A 117 17.12 -14.43 -14.23
CA LEU A 117 17.01 -14.22 -12.79
C LEU A 117 16.15 -15.30 -12.12
N ARG A 118 14.96 -15.61 -12.66
CA ARG A 118 14.11 -16.70 -12.12
C ARG A 118 14.83 -18.04 -12.14
N ALA A 119 15.53 -18.38 -13.22
CA ALA A 119 16.30 -19.61 -13.32
C ALA A 119 17.50 -19.64 -12.32
N GLY A 120 18.01 -18.47 -11.93
CA GLY A 120 19.10 -18.30 -10.96
C GLY A 120 18.66 -18.01 -9.52
N ALA A 121 17.36 -17.88 -9.23
CA ALA A 121 16.88 -17.33 -7.96
C ALA A 121 17.44 -18.06 -6.72
N SER A 122 17.48 -19.40 -6.77
CA SER A 122 18.02 -20.22 -5.67
C SER A 122 19.49 -19.95 -5.37
N ARG A 123 20.31 -19.65 -6.39
CA ARG A 123 21.74 -19.33 -6.24
C ARG A 123 21.97 -18.00 -5.50
N HIS A 124 21.00 -17.10 -5.55
CA HIS A 124 21.02 -15.82 -4.86
C HIS A 124 20.20 -15.81 -3.57
N GLY A 125 19.74 -16.99 -3.11
CA GLY A 125 18.86 -17.11 -1.94
C GLY A 125 17.54 -16.35 -2.08
N ILE A 126 17.11 -16.04 -3.31
CA ILE A 126 15.91 -15.25 -3.56
C ILE A 126 14.67 -16.10 -3.26
N ARG A 127 13.83 -15.61 -2.36
CA ARG A 127 12.45 -16.04 -2.19
C ARG A 127 11.54 -14.98 -2.79
N HIS A 128 10.45 -15.41 -3.41
CA HIS A 128 9.51 -14.54 -4.09
C HIS A 128 8.09 -15.09 -3.99
N LEU A 129 7.09 -14.28 -4.31
CA LEU A 129 5.70 -14.73 -4.44
C LEU A 129 5.59 -15.80 -5.53
N SER A 130 4.80 -16.85 -5.27
CA SER A 130 4.55 -17.93 -6.23
C SER A 130 3.66 -17.49 -7.39
N GLU A 131 2.84 -16.46 -7.17
CA GLU A 131 1.86 -15.92 -8.12
C GLU A 131 2.19 -14.46 -8.51
N PRO A 132 1.72 -13.97 -9.68
CA PRO A 132 1.93 -12.59 -10.12
C PRO A 132 1.58 -11.56 -9.04
N PRO A 133 2.39 -10.50 -8.80
CA PRO A 133 3.48 -10.05 -9.66
C PRO A 133 4.85 -10.69 -9.36
N TYR A 134 4.91 -11.79 -8.60
CA TYR A 134 6.16 -12.52 -8.33
C TYR A 134 7.23 -11.70 -7.61
N LEU A 135 6.81 -10.77 -6.75
CA LEU A 135 7.71 -9.89 -6.02
C LEU A 135 8.67 -10.68 -5.13
N VAL A 136 9.92 -10.22 -5.06
CA VAL A 136 10.89 -10.71 -4.08
C VAL A 136 10.38 -10.48 -2.66
N THR A 137 10.58 -11.46 -1.79
CA THR A 137 10.19 -11.41 -0.38
C THR A 137 11.39 -11.45 0.57
N SER A 138 12.52 -11.96 0.08
CA SER A 138 13.83 -11.94 0.74
C SER A 138 14.91 -12.42 -0.24
N SER A 139 16.18 -12.17 0.05
CA SER A 139 17.34 -12.69 -0.65
C SER A 139 18.39 -13.22 0.36
N SER A 140 19.57 -13.61 -0.11
CA SER A 140 20.70 -13.94 0.77
C SER A 140 21.20 -12.77 1.62
N THR A 141 20.92 -11.53 1.20
CA THR A 141 21.49 -10.29 1.78
C THR A 141 20.41 -9.33 2.30
N MET A 142 19.13 -9.62 2.05
CA MET A 142 18.01 -8.84 2.56
C MET A 142 16.91 -9.76 3.10
N SER A 143 16.57 -9.57 4.36
CA SER A 143 15.37 -10.15 4.97
C SER A 143 14.09 -9.45 4.45
N ARG A 144 12.93 -9.96 4.85
CA ARG A 144 11.65 -9.30 4.58
C ARG A 144 11.58 -7.92 5.24
N ASP A 145 12.11 -7.80 6.46
CA ASP A 145 12.13 -6.54 7.20
C ASP A 145 13.07 -5.54 6.53
N ASP A 146 14.23 -5.98 6.02
CA ASP A 146 15.13 -5.11 5.25
C ASP A 146 14.45 -4.54 3.99
N ILE A 147 13.68 -5.36 3.26
CA ILE A 147 12.92 -4.87 2.10
C ILE A 147 11.92 -3.81 2.55
N ARG A 148 11.19 -4.01 3.65
CA ARG A 148 10.25 -3.01 4.18
C ARG A 148 10.96 -1.73 4.61
N ASP A 149 12.09 -1.86 5.31
CA ASP A 149 12.81 -0.74 5.90
C ASP A 149 13.50 0.12 4.82
N ALA A 150 13.86 -0.47 3.67
CA ALA A 150 14.40 0.25 2.51
C ALA A 150 13.45 1.30 1.92
N PHE A 151 12.21 1.22 2.33
CA PHE A 151 11.06 1.64 1.56
C PHE A 151 10.29 2.63 2.45
N ALA A 152 10.25 2.35 3.76
CA ALA A 152 10.17 3.40 4.79
C ALA A 152 11.26 4.48 4.64
N HIS A 153 12.49 4.10 4.29
CA HIS A 153 13.55 5.09 4.01
C HIS A 153 13.19 6.05 2.88
N VAL A 154 12.54 5.56 1.82
CA VAL A 154 12.07 6.43 0.72
C VAL A 154 11.05 7.44 1.23
N GLU A 155 10.09 7.00 2.05
CA GLU A 155 9.07 7.87 2.63
C GLU A 155 9.71 8.97 3.48
N GLU A 156 10.72 8.61 4.29
CA GLU A 156 11.48 9.55 5.14
C GLU A 156 12.23 10.61 4.32
N VAL A 157 12.97 10.22 3.28
CA VAL A 157 13.80 11.17 2.52
C VAL A 157 13.04 11.94 1.44
N SER A 158 11.94 11.38 0.93
CA SER A 158 11.10 12.04 -0.07
C SER A 158 9.95 12.85 0.54
N ASN A 159 9.68 12.65 1.84
CA ASN A 159 8.51 13.19 2.53
C ASN A 159 7.19 12.91 1.77
N ARG A 160 7.10 11.71 1.17
CA ARG A 160 5.92 11.20 0.47
C ARG A 160 5.54 9.87 1.07
N ASP A 161 4.28 9.68 1.41
CA ASP A 161 3.75 8.35 1.70
C ASP A 161 3.59 7.60 0.38
N LEU A 162 4.38 6.54 0.18
CA LEU A 162 4.31 5.76 -1.05
C LEU A 162 3.05 4.90 -1.09
N PHE A 163 2.48 4.56 0.07
CA PHE A 163 1.34 3.66 0.21
C PHE A 163 0.43 4.14 1.33
N PRO A 164 -0.23 5.30 1.13
CA PRO A 164 -1.09 5.87 2.14
C PRO A 164 -2.17 4.87 2.54
N VAL A 165 -2.37 4.74 3.85
CA VAL A 165 -3.43 3.90 4.39
C VAL A 165 -4.77 4.62 4.17
N GLU A 166 -5.49 4.20 3.14
CA GLU A 166 -6.83 4.73 2.86
C GLU A 166 -7.88 4.12 3.80
N LEU A 167 -8.74 4.97 4.36
CA LEU A 167 -9.92 4.52 5.08
C LEU A 167 -10.99 4.03 4.10
N PRO A 168 -11.75 2.98 4.46
CA PRO A 168 -12.78 2.47 3.57
C PRO A 168 -13.88 3.51 3.33
N ARG A 169 -14.26 3.69 2.06
CA ARG A 169 -15.34 4.60 1.66
C ARG A 169 -16.69 4.12 2.22
N LYS A 170 -17.24 4.94 3.11
CA LYS A 170 -18.54 4.69 3.75
C LYS A 170 -19.65 5.23 2.85
N GLY A 171 -20.26 4.37 2.03
CA GLY A 171 -21.38 4.73 1.15
C GLY A 171 -22.58 5.32 1.92
N GLN A 172 -23.59 5.81 1.19
CA GLN A 172 -24.75 6.47 1.81
C GLN A 172 -25.53 5.52 2.74
N ARG A 173 -25.95 6.02 3.91
CA ARG A 173 -26.86 5.30 4.82
C ARG A 173 -28.27 5.33 4.23
N GLY A 174 -28.90 4.17 4.06
CA GLY A 174 -30.32 4.04 3.71
C GLY A 174 -30.68 4.17 2.22
N VAL A 175 -29.73 4.47 1.32
CA VAL A 175 -30.02 4.55 -0.12
C VAL A 175 -29.83 3.18 -0.79
N ARG A 176 -30.95 2.48 -1.01
CA ARG A 176 -31.05 1.39 -1.98
C ARG A 176 -31.30 1.97 -3.38
N ALA A 177 -30.36 2.73 -3.91
CA ALA A 177 -30.41 3.04 -5.33
C ALA A 177 -30.41 1.69 -6.08
N ARG A 178 -31.44 1.45 -6.89
CA ARG A 178 -31.60 0.19 -7.63
C ARG A 178 -30.34 -0.02 -8.48
N GLY A 179 -29.53 -1.01 -8.13
CA GLY A 179 -28.24 -1.25 -8.79
C GLY A 179 -27.00 -0.60 -8.13
N ALA A 180 -27.03 -0.23 -6.84
CA ALA A 180 -25.84 0.14 -6.06
C ALA A 180 -25.01 -1.09 -5.61
N MET A 181 -23.68 -0.98 -5.63
CA MET A 181 -22.78 -2.02 -5.10
C MET A 181 -22.68 -1.88 -3.58
N ILE A 182 -22.81 -2.98 -2.85
CA ILE A 182 -22.68 -2.99 -1.39
C ILE A 182 -21.21 -2.80 -1.04
N SER A 183 -20.86 -1.65 -0.47
CA SER A 183 -19.51 -1.36 0.02
C SER A 183 -19.43 -1.24 1.54
N ARG A 184 -20.56 -1.27 2.24
CA ARG A 184 -20.62 -1.18 3.69
C ARG A 184 -21.68 -2.10 4.28
N ILE A 185 -21.27 -2.95 5.21
CA ILE A 185 -22.14 -3.71 6.09
C ILE A 185 -21.99 -3.17 7.50
N VAL A 186 -23.10 -2.76 8.10
CA VAL A 186 -23.14 -2.33 9.50
C VAL A 186 -23.71 -3.47 10.32
N LEU A 187 -22.93 -3.98 11.29
CA LEU A 187 -23.39 -4.94 12.27
C LEU A 187 -24.09 -4.16 13.39
N ALA A 188 -25.41 -4.14 13.36
CA ALA A 188 -26.27 -3.39 14.29
C ALA A 188 -27.51 -4.22 14.66
N ASP A 189 -28.52 -3.59 15.24
CA ASP A 189 -29.73 -4.25 15.76
C ASP A 189 -30.35 -5.21 14.71
N PRO A 190 -30.54 -6.50 15.07
CA PRO A 190 -31.19 -7.47 14.20
C PRO A 190 -32.57 -7.06 13.66
N ALA A 191 -33.30 -6.22 14.39
CA ALA A 191 -34.61 -5.71 13.97
C ALA A 191 -34.55 -4.81 12.72
N GLU A 192 -33.39 -4.18 12.46
CA GLU A 192 -33.14 -3.35 11.27
C GLU A 192 -32.46 -4.14 10.14
N GLY A 193 -32.33 -5.46 10.30
CA GLY A 193 -31.64 -6.35 9.38
C GLY A 193 -32.22 -6.31 7.97
N THR A 194 -31.34 -6.21 6.98
CA THR A 194 -31.68 -6.26 5.56
C THR A 194 -30.91 -7.39 4.88
N ALA A 195 -31.56 -8.06 3.91
CA ALA A 195 -30.91 -9.11 3.15
C ALA A 195 -29.68 -8.58 2.39
N VAL A 196 -28.57 -9.32 2.46
CA VAL A 196 -27.35 -9.03 1.71
C VAL A 196 -27.41 -9.79 0.38
N GLU A 197 -27.46 -9.05 -0.72
CA GLU A 197 -27.43 -9.61 -2.07
C GLU A 197 -25.96 -9.90 -2.46
N ALA A 198 -25.61 -11.19 -2.46
CA ALA A 198 -24.25 -11.70 -2.65
C ALA A 198 -23.58 -11.24 -3.97
N ASP A 199 -24.34 -11.13 -5.05
CA ASP A 199 -23.90 -10.66 -6.37
C ASP A 199 -23.69 -9.13 -6.43
N ARG A 200 -24.08 -8.40 -5.39
CA ARG A 200 -23.94 -6.95 -5.28
C ARG A 200 -22.73 -6.53 -4.44
N ILE A 201 -21.96 -7.46 -3.88
CA ILE A 201 -20.80 -7.15 -3.03
C ILE A 201 -19.70 -6.48 -3.86
N GLY A 202 -19.32 -5.26 -3.46
CA GLY A 202 -18.28 -4.47 -4.09
C GLY A 202 -16.88 -5.08 -3.89
N GLN A 203 -15.93 -4.63 -4.72
CA GLN A 203 -14.52 -5.01 -4.58
C GLN A 203 -13.88 -4.47 -3.30
N ALA A 204 -14.42 -3.40 -2.71
CA ALA A 204 -14.04 -2.92 -1.40
C ALA A 204 -15.28 -2.93 -0.49
N LEU A 205 -15.19 -3.65 0.63
CA LEU A 205 -16.25 -3.88 1.58
C LEU A 205 -15.80 -3.48 3.00
N CYS A 206 -16.48 -2.51 3.58
CA CYS A 206 -16.34 -2.14 4.98
C CYS A 206 -17.31 -2.96 5.83
N ILE A 207 -16.83 -3.60 6.90
CA ILE A 207 -17.67 -4.18 7.95
C ILE A 207 -17.51 -3.31 9.20
N GLU A 208 -18.56 -2.59 9.57
CA GLU A 208 -18.57 -1.66 10.69
C GLU A 208 -19.36 -2.23 11.87
N VAL A 209 -18.70 -2.33 13.02
CA VAL A 209 -19.30 -2.87 14.23
C VAL A 209 -19.99 -1.76 15.01
N ARG A 210 -21.29 -1.95 15.27
CA ARG A 210 -22.13 -1.08 16.11
C ARG A 210 -22.93 -1.86 17.16
N ASP A 211 -23.05 -3.17 17.02
CA ASP A 211 -23.58 -4.09 18.02
C ASP A 211 -22.49 -4.51 19.04
N PRO A 212 -22.63 -4.19 20.35
CA PRO A 212 -21.66 -4.58 21.39
C PRO A 212 -21.47 -6.10 21.56
N VAL A 213 -22.47 -6.91 21.18
CA VAL A 213 -22.45 -8.37 21.32
C VAL A 213 -22.32 -9.11 19.98
N TRP A 214 -21.79 -8.41 18.96
CA TRP A 214 -21.67 -8.93 17.60
C TRP A 214 -20.93 -10.28 17.52
N MET A 215 -19.87 -10.51 18.29
CA MET A 215 -19.12 -11.78 18.29
C MET A 215 -19.92 -12.96 18.86
N GLU A 216 -20.91 -12.66 19.72
CA GLU A 216 -21.80 -13.62 20.35
C GLU A 216 -23.05 -13.92 19.50
N GLN A 217 -23.31 -13.14 18.45
CA GLN A 217 -24.49 -13.33 17.59
C GLN A 217 -24.48 -14.70 16.90
N PRO A 218 -25.49 -15.56 17.15
CA PRO A 218 -25.53 -16.90 16.57
C PRO A 218 -25.55 -16.88 15.04
N GLY A 219 -24.56 -17.51 14.41
CA GLY A 219 -24.52 -17.66 12.95
C GLY A 219 -24.01 -16.45 12.17
N LEU A 220 -23.66 -15.33 12.83
CA LEU A 220 -23.04 -14.17 12.17
C LEU A 220 -21.78 -14.56 11.39
N ALA A 221 -20.89 -15.32 12.04
CA ALA A 221 -19.68 -15.82 11.40
C ALA A 221 -19.99 -16.53 10.08
N ARG A 222 -20.96 -17.45 10.09
CA ARG A 222 -21.39 -18.19 8.89
C ARG A 222 -21.99 -17.29 7.83
N LYS A 223 -22.82 -16.30 8.20
CA LYS A 223 -23.38 -15.32 7.27
C LYS A 223 -22.28 -14.54 6.56
N LEU A 224 -21.30 -14.05 7.30
CA LEU A 224 -20.16 -13.31 6.74
C LEU A 224 -19.30 -14.19 5.83
N GLN A 225 -19.08 -15.46 6.20
CA GLN A 225 -18.36 -16.41 5.34
C GLN A 225 -19.07 -16.61 3.99
N VAL A 226 -20.40 -16.74 3.98
CA VAL A 226 -21.19 -16.84 2.75
C VAL A 226 -21.07 -15.56 1.90
N ILE A 227 -21.12 -14.39 2.53
CA ILE A 227 -20.98 -13.09 1.85
C ILE A 227 -19.60 -12.96 1.22
N MET A 228 -18.53 -13.30 1.95
CA MET A 228 -17.16 -13.24 1.44
C MET A 228 -16.89 -14.29 0.36
N ALA A 229 -17.52 -15.47 0.44
CA ALA A 229 -17.39 -16.51 -0.57
C ALA A 229 -18.06 -16.13 -1.91
N ALA A 230 -19.07 -15.25 -1.88
CA ALA A 230 -19.74 -14.76 -3.09
C ALA A 230 -18.81 -13.91 -3.97
N ASN A 231 -17.87 -13.19 -3.37
CA ASN A 231 -16.84 -12.44 -4.08
C ASN A 231 -15.47 -12.63 -3.39
N PRO A 232 -14.69 -13.65 -3.78
CA PRO A 232 -13.39 -13.94 -3.17
C PRO A 232 -12.30 -12.90 -3.51
N PHE A 233 -12.62 -11.87 -4.31
CA PHE A 233 -11.75 -10.75 -4.66
C PHE A 233 -12.10 -9.47 -3.90
N SER A 234 -13.09 -9.51 -2.99
CA SER A 234 -13.45 -8.36 -2.16
C SER A 234 -12.41 -8.12 -1.07
N LEU A 235 -11.89 -6.90 -1.05
CA LEU A 235 -11.09 -6.35 0.05
C LEU A 235 -12.02 -5.99 1.20
N VAL A 236 -11.70 -6.45 2.40
CA VAL A 236 -12.52 -6.33 3.59
C VAL A 236 -11.82 -5.50 4.64
N SER A 237 -12.40 -4.37 5.00
CA SER A 237 -11.90 -3.51 6.08
C SER A 237 -12.88 -3.55 7.25
N TRP A 238 -12.39 -3.88 8.43
CA TRP A 238 -13.17 -3.89 9.67
C TRP A 238 -12.99 -2.56 10.38
N ILE A 239 -14.09 -1.96 10.83
CA ILE A 239 -14.07 -0.80 11.74
C ILE A 239 -14.72 -1.22 13.05
N ILE A 240 -13.93 -1.21 14.12
CA ILE A 240 -14.36 -1.67 15.44
C ILE A 240 -14.16 -0.55 16.46
N PRO A 241 -15.24 -0.07 17.11
CA PRO A 241 -15.11 0.84 18.24
C PRO A 241 -14.21 0.28 19.33
N GLU A 242 -13.39 1.13 19.93
CA GLU A 242 -12.50 0.74 21.02
C GLU A 242 -13.25 0.04 22.17
N ALA A 243 -14.44 0.52 22.51
CA ALA A 243 -15.29 -0.09 23.56
C ALA A 243 -15.74 -1.54 23.25
N MET A 244 -15.69 -1.96 21.98
CA MET A 244 -16.10 -3.28 21.51
C MET A 244 -14.90 -4.16 21.10
N PHE A 245 -13.69 -3.61 21.14
CA PHE A 245 -12.47 -4.31 20.78
C PHE A 245 -11.95 -5.15 21.96
N ARG A 246 -11.70 -6.43 21.72
CA ARG A 246 -11.12 -7.36 22.69
C ARG A 246 -9.72 -7.79 22.20
N PRO A 247 -8.63 -7.35 22.83
CA PRO A 247 -7.27 -7.72 22.42
C PRO A 247 -7.09 -9.23 22.32
N GLY A 248 -6.45 -9.70 21.24
CA GLY A 248 -6.31 -11.13 20.94
C GLY A 248 -7.58 -11.78 20.41
N THR A 249 -8.71 -11.63 21.10
CA THR A 249 -9.99 -12.26 20.74
C THR A 249 -10.58 -11.70 19.44
N THR A 250 -10.65 -10.37 19.30
CA THR A 250 -11.24 -9.73 18.11
C THR A 250 -10.45 -10.05 16.83
N PRO A 251 -9.10 -9.88 16.78
CA PRO A 251 -8.33 -10.32 15.62
C PRO A 251 -8.45 -11.82 15.34
N ALA A 252 -8.45 -12.67 16.37
CA ALA A 252 -8.60 -14.12 16.21
C ALA A 252 -9.96 -14.51 15.64
N TRP A 253 -11.04 -13.86 16.08
CA TRP A 253 -12.38 -14.06 15.56
C TRP A 253 -12.49 -13.62 14.10
N ILE A 254 -11.95 -12.45 13.75
CA ILE A 254 -11.93 -11.99 12.35
C ILE A 254 -11.16 -12.99 11.47
N ARG A 255 -9.98 -13.45 11.93
CA ARG A 255 -9.22 -14.48 11.22
C ARG A 255 -10.03 -15.77 11.02
N SER A 256 -10.83 -16.21 11.99
CA SER A 256 -11.61 -17.45 11.88
C SER A 256 -12.79 -17.32 10.90
N VAL A 257 -13.40 -16.15 10.79
CA VAL A 257 -14.38 -15.87 9.72
C VAL A 257 -13.68 -15.90 8.37
N CYS A 258 -12.58 -15.18 8.26
CA CYS A 258 -11.87 -14.99 7.01
C CYS A 258 -11.08 -16.22 6.53
N SER A 259 -10.75 -17.18 7.39
CA SER A 259 -9.95 -18.38 7.03
C SER A 259 -10.67 -19.32 6.06
N SER A 260 -12.00 -19.23 5.99
CA SER A 260 -12.84 -20.04 5.08
C SER A 260 -12.76 -19.61 3.61
N VAL A 261 -12.24 -18.41 3.35
CA VAL A 261 -12.10 -17.84 2.00
C VAL A 261 -10.61 -17.54 1.82
N SER A 262 -9.94 -18.15 0.86
CA SER A 262 -8.58 -17.73 0.50
C SER A 262 -8.68 -16.58 -0.50
N HIS A 263 -8.18 -15.40 -0.16
CA HIS A 263 -8.15 -14.28 -1.07
C HIS A 263 -6.84 -14.37 -1.90
N PRO A 264 -6.87 -14.21 -3.23
CA PRO A 264 -5.65 -14.16 -4.06
C PRO A 264 -4.66 -13.05 -3.65
N ALA A 265 -5.20 -12.05 -2.95
CA ALA A 265 -4.48 -10.95 -2.30
C ALA A 265 -4.36 -11.07 -0.77
N ASP A 266 -4.53 -12.26 -0.15
CA ASP A 266 -4.11 -12.51 1.24
C ASP A 266 -2.57 -12.58 1.31
N ARG A 267 -1.90 -11.52 0.85
CA ARG A 267 -0.45 -11.42 0.83
C ARG A 267 -0.06 -10.53 2.01
N GLU A 268 0.57 -11.11 3.02
CA GLU A 268 0.95 -10.37 4.22
C GLU A 268 2.10 -9.40 3.94
N TYR A 269 1.83 -8.10 3.79
CA TYR A 269 2.87 -7.07 3.96
C TYR A 269 2.31 -5.78 4.55
N MET A 270 2.99 -5.28 5.58
CA MET A 270 2.86 -3.91 6.05
C MET A 270 3.92 -3.04 5.34
N SER A 271 3.54 -2.54 4.16
CA SER A 271 4.28 -1.57 3.32
C SER A 271 5.60 -2.07 2.71
N PRO A 272 6.17 -1.44 1.65
CA PRO A 272 5.61 -0.53 0.65
C PRO A 272 5.83 -1.11 -0.77
N VAL A 273 5.28 -2.31 -1.03
CA VAL A 273 5.13 -2.77 -2.42
C VAL A 273 3.86 -3.54 -2.71
N THR A 274 2.78 -3.11 -2.11
CA THR A 274 1.45 -3.64 -2.41
C THR A 274 1.39 -5.18 -2.51
N PRO A 275 1.16 -5.87 -1.40
CA PRO A 275 -0.02 -6.69 -1.41
C PRO A 275 -1.22 -5.77 -1.22
N ILE A 276 -2.13 -5.81 -2.17
CA ILE A 276 -3.52 -5.51 -1.87
C ILE A 276 -3.86 -6.25 -0.57
N ARG A 277 -4.21 -5.56 0.53
CA ARG A 277 -4.69 -6.26 1.73
C ARG A 277 -6.15 -6.58 1.51
N SER A 278 -6.41 -7.84 1.25
CA SER A 278 -7.77 -8.39 1.34
C SER A 278 -8.44 -8.12 2.68
N ARG A 279 -7.68 -7.87 3.77
CA ARG A 279 -8.20 -7.81 5.14
C ARG A 279 -7.48 -6.77 5.98
N GLN A 280 -8.22 -5.79 6.47
CA GLN A 280 -7.73 -4.75 7.37
C GLN A 280 -8.60 -4.69 8.62
N LEU A 281 -7.99 -4.29 9.74
CA LEU A 281 -8.69 -4.02 10.98
C LEU A 281 -8.32 -2.63 11.48
N PHE A 282 -9.30 -1.75 11.51
CA PHE A 282 -9.23 -0.40 12.05
C PHE A 282 -9.95 -0.35 13.40
N LEU A 283 -9.20 0.01 14.43
CA LEU A 283 -9.72 0.39 15.72
C LEU A 283 -10.18 1.85 15.66
N GLU A 284 -11.46 2.11 15.90
CA GLU A 284 -12.05 3.45 15.97
C GLU A 284 -12.03 3.92 17.42
N GLY A 285 -11.23 4.94 17.71
CA GLY A 285 -11.14 5.60 19.00
C GLY A 285 -11.40 7.10 18.90
N THR A 286 -11.05 7.83 19.97
CA THR A 286 -11.12 9.29 19.99
C THR A 286 -9.82 9.92 20.49
N THR A 287 -9.52 11.13 20.01
CA THR A 287 -8.46 11.99 20.54
C THR A 287 -8.88 12.65 21.86
N LEU A 288 -7.97 13.42 22.47
CA LEU A 288 -8.27 14.23 23.66
C LEU A 288 -9.42 15.22 23.42
N GLN A 289 -9.51 15.73 22.20
CA GLN A 289 -10.52 16.70 21.77
C GLN A 289 -11.85 16.04 21.35
N GLY A 290 -11.95 14.71 21.48
CA GLY A 290 -13.15 13.95 21.09
C GLY A 290 -13.28 13.71 19.59
N THR A 291 -12.27 14.04 18.79
CA THR A 291 -12.27 13.79 17.34
C THR A 291 -11.92 12.32 17.08
N ARG A 292 -12.43 11.75 15.98
CA ARG A 292 -12.18 10.34 15.64
C ARG A 292 -10.71 10.12 15.29
N VAL A 293 -10.22 8.95 15.67
CA VAL A 293 -8.91 8.44 15.29
C VAL A 293 -9.05 6.98 14.87
N TYR A 294 -8.33 6.58 13.83
CA TYR A 294 -8.29 5.18 13.40
C TYR A 294 -6.89 4.63 13.56
N THR A 295 -6.77 3.50 14.26
CA THR A 295 -5.51 2.76 14.40
C THR A 295 -5.63 1.43 13.67
N MET A 296 -4.72 1.16 12.73
CA MET A 296 -4.68 -0.13 12.07
C MET A 296 -4.01 -1.16 12.98
N ILE A 297 -4.72 -2.25 13.28
CA ILE A 297 -4.25 -3.35 14.12
C ILE A 297 -3.89 -4.57 13.24
N PRO A 298 -2.68 -5.14 13.35
CA PRO A 298 -2.30 -6.34 12.62
C PRO A 298 -3.23 -7.52 12.97
N LEU A 299 -3.80 -8.14 11.94
CA LEU A 299 -4.66 -9.30 12.12
C LEU A 299 -3.88 -10.55 12.51
N ASP A 300 -2.59 -10.67 12.19
CA ASP A 300 -1.71 -11.80 12.55
C ASP A 300 -1.27 -11.75 14.03
N GLY A 301 -1.37 -10.59 14.67
CA GLY A 301 -0.92 -10.36 16.04
C GLY A 301 0.59 -10.15 16.17
N ASP A 302 1.29 -9.87 15.06
CA ASP A 302 2.71 -9.53 15.07
C ASP A 302 2.93 -8.19 15.78
N ARG A 303 3.62 -8.24 16.92
CA ARG A 303 3.90 -7.07 17.77
C ARG A 303 5.22 -6.38 17.44
N SER A 304 6.04 -6.98 16.58
CA SER A 304 7.32 -6.39 16.14
C SER A 304 7.11 -5.23 15.17
N ARG A 305 5.92 -5.12 14.58
CA ARG A 305 5.59 -4.12 13.57
C ARG A 305 5.06 -2.84 14.23
N PRO A 306 5.50 -1.65 13.76
CA PRO A 306 4.87 -0.42 14.15
C PRO A 306 3.40 -0.42 13.71
N LEU A 307 2.54 0.10 14.58
CA LEU A 307 1.15 0.38 14.23
C LEU A 307 1.10 1.66 13.41
N TRP A 308 0.07 1.80 12.58
CA TRP A 308 -0.25 3.06 11.91
C TRP A 308 -1.51 3.65 12.53
N ALA A 309 -1.50 4.94 12.81
CA ALA A 309 -2.65 5.67 13.31
C ALA A 309 -2.85 7.00 12.56
N ALA A 310 -4.07 7.24 12.09
CA ALA A 310 -4.47 8.49 11.46
C ALA A 310 -5.15 9.41 12.47
N LEU A 311 -4.53 10.55 12.76
CA LEU A 311 -5.05 11.61 13.64
C LEU A 311 -5.56 12.80 12.84
N PRO A 312 -6.48 13.61 13.38
CA PRO A 312 -6.90 14.85 12.72
C PRO A 312 -5.70 15.72 12.32
N ALA A 313 -5.78 16.34 11.14
CA ALA A 313 -4.73 17.22 10.65
C ALA A 313 -4.39 18.30 11.69
N GLY A 314 -3.09 18.45 11.96
CA GLY A 314 -2.59 19.38 12.98
C GLY A 314 -2.58 18.84 14.41
N ALA A 315 -2.83 17.55 14.62
CA ALA A 315 -2.59 16.90 15.91
C ALA A 315 -1.12 17.03 16.33
N GLY A 316 -0.89 17.54 17.54
CA GLY A 316 0.45 17.74 18.08
C GLY A 316 0.99 16.54 18.86
N SER A 317 2.22 16.66 19.36
CA SER A 317 2.91 15.61 20.14
C SER A 317 2.15 15.17 21.40
N GLU A 318 1.35 16.04 22.01
CA GLU A 318 0.49 15.71 23.14
C GLU A 318 -0.62 14.71 22.76
N GLU A 319 -1.26 14.90 21.59
CA GLU A 319 -2.28 13.97 21.09
C GLU A 319 -1.66 12.61 20.75
N GLU A 320 -0.49 12.61 20.11
CA GLU A 320 0.23 11.38 19.81
C GLU A 320 0.59 10.60 21.09
N GLU A 321 1.11 11.28 22.10
CA GLU A 321 1.50 10.63 23.36
C GLU A 321 0.27 10.11 24.11
N HIS A 322 -0.82 10.89 24.16
CA HIS A 322 -2.09 10.40 24.69
C HIS A 322 -2.56 9.14 23.95
N HIS A 323 -2.48 9.14 22.63
CA HIS A 323 -2.84 7.99 21.79
C HIS A 323 -1.96 6.78 22.09
N ARG A 324 -0.63 6.94 22.20
CA ARG A 324 0.30 5.88 22.58
C ARG A 324 -0.05 5.28 23.94
N GLN A 325 -0.36 6.11 24.94
CA GLN A 325 -0.77 5.65 26.28
C GLN A 325 -2.12 4.91 26.26
N ARG A 326 -3.10 5.40 25.47
CA ARG A 326 -4.38 4.75 25.26
C ARG A 326 -4.19 3.35 24.68
N LEU A 327 -3.44 3.22 23.59
CA LEU A 327 -3.11 1.93 22.98
C LEU A 327 -2.34 1.01 23.92
N CYS A 328 -1.41 1.56 24.71
CA CYS A 328 -0.64 0.77 25.68
C CYS A 328 -1.55 0.07 26.70
N ARG A 329 -2.52 0.82 27.26
CA ARG A 329 -3.52 0.27 28.18
C ARG A 329 -4.43 -0.76 27.51
N LEU A 330 -4.88 -0.46 26.29
CA LEU A 330 -5.78 -1.34 25.55
C LEU A 330 -5.10 -2.66 25.17
N LEU A 331 -3.89 -2.60 24.62
CA LEU A 331 -3.21 -3.76 24.04
C LEU A 331 -2.36 -4.54 25.06
N GLY A 332 -2.04 -3.94 26.21
CA GLY A 332 -1.23 -4.54 27.26
C GLY A 332 0.27 -4.61 26.93
N TYR A 333 0.74 -3.82 25.96
CA TYR A 333 2.16 -3.64 25.64
C TYR A 333 2.36 -2.25 25.04
N ARG A 334 3.61 -1.77 24.94
CA ARG A 334 3.92 -0.48 24.32
C ARG A 334 4.24 -0.66 22.83
N PRO A 335 3.29 -0.44 21.90
CA PRO A 335 3.59 -0.49 20.47
C PRO A 335 4.43 0.72 20.05
N GLU A 336 5.27 0.52 19.04
CA GLU A 336 5.70 1.63 18.19
C GLU A 336 4.52 2.06 17.33
N VAL A 337 4.35 3.37 17.13
CA VAL A 337 3.23 3.93 16.37
C VAL A 337 3.75 5.00 15.42
N ARG A 338 3.45 4.83 14.14
CA ARG A 338 3.62 5.83 13.09
C ARG A 338 2.31 6.60 12.95
N PHE A 339 2.43 7.92 12.94
CA PHE A 339 1.30 8.82 12.83
C PHE A 339 1.24 9.43 11.44
N GLY A 340 0.02 9.55 10.93
CA GLY A 340 -0.28 10.27 9.69
C GLY A 340 -1.53 11.11 9.87
N ASP A 341 -1.77 12.00 8.93
CA ASP A 341 -2.98 12.81 8.91
C ASP A 341 -4.19 11.96 8.49
N LEU A 342 -5.30 12.19 9.17
CA LEU A 342 -6.60 11.61 8.88
C LEU A 342 -7.19 12.33 7.68
N GLU A 343 -7.00 11.75 6.51
CA GLU A 343 -7.65 12.18 5.29
C GLU A 343 -8.87 11.29 5.02
N GLU A 344 -10.07 11.80 5.34
CA GLU A 344 -11.28 11.13 4.85
C GLU A 344 -11.35 11.27 3.33
N PRO A 345 -11.66 10.19 2.59
CA PRO A 345 -11.72 10.26 1.13
C PRO A 345 -12.69 11.36 0.70
N ALA A 346 -12.23 12.26 -0.16
CA ALA A 346 -13.10 13.25 -0.76
C ALA A 346 -14.25 12.54 -1.49
N ARG A 347 -15.47 13.06 -1.29
CA ARG A 347 -16.66 12.52 -1.92
C ARG A 347 -16.52 12.61 -3.45
N ASP A 348 -16.84 11.52 -4.12
CA ASP A 348 -16.84 11.40 -5.57
C ASP A 348 -18.18 10.87 -6.08
N VAL A 349 -18.47 11.04 -7.37
CA VAL A 349 -19.66 10.54 -8.09
C VAL A 349 -19.81 9.02 -7.93
N LEU A 350 -18.70 8.30 -7.75
CA LEU A 350 -18.74 6.86 -7.47
C LEU A 350 -19.41 6.53 -6.13
N ASP A 351 -19.35 7.41 -5.13
CA ASP A 351 -19.95 7.17 -3.80
C ASP A 351 -21.48 7.09 -3.86
N ASP A 352 -22.10 7.74 -4.85
CA ASP A 352 -23.55 7.66 -5.07
C ASP A 352 -23.98 6.29 -5.61
N ARG A 353 -23.03 5.46 -6.05
CA ARG A 353 -23.25 4.08 -6.50
C ARG A 353 -22.94 3.05 -5.41
N LEU A 354 -22.55 3.51 -4.21
CA LEU A 354 -22.19 2.66 -3.07
C LEU A 354 -23.35 2.57 -2.08
N GLY A 355 -23.71 1.34 -1.72
CA GLY A 355 -24.79 1.01 -0.80
C GLY A 355 -24.30 0.58 0.58
N THR A 356 -25.10 0.90 1.61
CA THR A 356 -24.96 0.40 2.98
C THR A 356 -26.07 -0.59 3.30
N VAL A 357 -25.71 -1.72 3.90
CA VAL A 357 -26.64 -2.75 4.40
C VAL A 357 -26.47 -2.90 5.90
N ILE A 358 -27.58 -3.05 6.62
CA ILE A 358 -27.55 -3.43 8.04
C ILE A 358 -27.69 -4.94 8.10
N LEU A 359 -26.69 -5.61 8.66
CA LEU A 359 -26.73 -7.06 8.86
C LEU A 359 -27.13 -7.34 10.30
N GLY A 360 -28.32 -7.93 10.44
CA GLY A 360 -28.83 -8.42 11.71
C GLY A 360 -28.28 -9.78 12.10
N GLY A 361 -28.27 -10.03 13.43
CA GLY A 361 -27.92 -11.27 14.11
C GLY A 361 -28.50 -12.52 13.47
#